data_AF-T2JM98-F1
#
_entry.id   AF-T2JM98-F1
#
_cell.length_a   1.000
_cell.length_b   1.000
_cell.length_c   1.000
_cell.angle_alpha   90.00
_cell.angle_beta   90.00
_cell.angle_gamma   90.00
#
_symmetry.space_group_name_H-M   'P 1'
#
loop_
_entity.id
_entity.type
_entity.pdbx_description
1 polymer ?
#
loop_
_entity_poly.entity_id
_entity_poly.type
_entity_poly.pdbx_seq_one_letter_code
_entity_poly.pdbx_strand_id
1 'polypeptide(L)' 'MSVADQIIVPLDVPTEEAAIALLDRLPQVSFWKVGLELFVATGPTILKHLKERKKRFFLT' A
#
# COMPACT_ATOMS: atom_id res chain seq x y z
N MET A 1 -13.26 8.38 -14.26
CA MET A 1 -12.68 7.86 -13.00
C MET A 1 -13.44 6.60 -12.64
N SER A 2 -12.75 5.48 -12.40
CA SER A 2 -13.41 4.26 -11.95
C SER A 2 -13.69 4.35 -10.44
N VAL A 3 -14.69 3.62 -9.93
CA VAL A 3 -14.97 3.56 -8.48
C VAL A 3 -13.73 3.10 -7.70
N ALA A 4 -12.90 2.23 -8.29
CA ALA A 4 -11.67 1.73 -7.68
C ALA A 4 -10.61 2.82 -7.42
N ASP A 5 -10.68 3.96 -8.12
CA ASP A 5 -9.79 5.11 -7.90
C ASP A 5 -10.19 5.97 -6.70
N GLN A 6 -11.38 5.75 -6.14
CA GLN A 6 -11.92 6.46 -4.98
C GLN A 6 -11.85 5.64 -3.69
N ILE A 7 -11.50 4.36 -3.80
CA ILE A 7 -11.37 3.45 -2.66
C ILE A 7 -9.96 3.55 -2.12
N ILE A 8 -9.86 3.94 -0.84
CA ILE A 8 -8.63 3.91 -0.06
C ILE A 8 -8.67 2.66 0.80
N VAL A 9 -7.66 1.80 0.65
CA VAL A 9 -7.52 0.60 1.47
C VAL A 9 -6.35 0.77 2.45
N PRO A 10 -6.54 0.51 3.75
CA PRO A 10 -5.44 0.49 4.71
C PRO A 10 -4.51 -0.70 4.45
N LEU A 11 -3.23 -0.40 4.33
CA LEU A 11 -2.13 -1.35 4.29
C LEU A 11 -1.53 -1.43 5.69
N ASP A 12 -2.31 -2.02 6.60
CA ASP A 12 -2.00 -2.10 8.03
C ASP A 12 -1.57 -3.52 8.39
N VAL A 13 -0.31 -3.82 8.08
CA VAL A 13 0.30 -5.14 8.31
C VAL A 13 1.71 -4.97 8.86
N PRO A 14 2.20 -5.91 9.69
CA PRO A 14 3.47 -5.71 10.40
C PRO A 14 4.73 -5.94 9.54
N THR A 15 4.58 -6.54 8.35
CA THR A 15 5.72 -7.00 7.52
C THR A 15 5.57 -6.63 6.05
N GLU A 16 6.70 -6.44 5.38
CA GLU A 16 6.75 -6.15 3.94
C GLU A 16 6.11 -7.25 3.10
N GLU A 17 6.36 -8.52 3.42
CA GLU A 17 5.84 -9.65 2.64
C GLU A 17 4.32 -9.71 2.68
N ALA A 18 3.73 -9.51 3.87
CA ALA A 18 2.28 -9.41 4.02
C ALA A 18 1.71 -8.21 3.25
N ALA A 19 2.42 -7.08 3.22
CA ALA A 19 2.01 -5.91 2.48
C ALA A 19 1.99 -6.20 0.98
N ILE A 20 3.07 -6.76 0.44
CA ILE A 20 3.18 -7.18 -0.96
C ILE A 20 2.09 -8.18 -1.33
N ALA A 21 1.88 -9.21 -0.51
CA ALA A 21 0.82 -10.20 -0.74
C ALA A 21 -0.57 -9.54 -0.80
N LEU A 22 -0.82 -8.50 -0.01
CA LEU A 22 -2.09 -7.77 0.00
C LEU A 22 -2.24 -6.88 -1.25
N LEU A 23 -1.16 -6.26 -1.72
CA LEU A 23 -1.12 -5.55 -3.00
C LEU A 23 -1.43 -6.48 -4.18
N ASP A 24 -0.86 -7.69 -4.17
CA ASP A 24 -1.08 -8.71 -5.20
C ASP A 24 -2.49 -9.31 -5.17
N ARG A 25 -3.13 -9.40 -3.99
CA ARG A 25 -4.53 -9.84 -3.86
C ARG A 25 -5.55 -8.80 -4.35
N LEU A 26 -5.19 -7.52 -4.34
CA LEU A 26 -6.09 -6.42 -4.68
C LEU A 26 -5.50 -5.54 -5.81
N PRO A 27 -5.27 -6.10 -7.00
CA PRO A 27 -4.64 -5.38 -8.11
C PRO A 27 -5.45 -4.17 -8.59
N GLN A 28 -6.77 -4.18 -8.40
CA GLN A 28 -7.67 -3.09 -8.77
C GLN A 28 -7.56 -1.85 -7.86
N VAL A 29 -7.03 -1.99 -6.64
CA VAL A 29 -6.94 -0.88 -5.70
C VAL A 29 -5.80 0.04 -6.12
N SER A 30 -6.13 1.29 -6.40
CA SER A 30 -5.17 2.30 -6.85
C SER A 30 -4.62 3.13 -5.69
N PHE A 31 -5.31 3.21 -4.55
CA PHE A 31 -4.96 4.10 -3.44
C PHE A 31 -4.84 3.37 -2.10
N TRP A 32 -3.67 3.47 -1.48
CA TRP A 32 -3.32 2.78 -0.25
C TRP A 32 -3.02 3.75 0.89
N LYS A 33 -3.45 3.41 2.09
CA LYS A 33 -3.08 4.12 3.33
C LYS A 33 -2.02 3.29 4.05
N VAL A 34 -0.79 3.79 4.11
CA VAL A 34 0.32 3.09 4.77
C VAL A 34 0.30 3.42 6.26
N GLY A 35 0.21 2.39 7.10
CA GLY A 35 0.29 2.54 8.56
C GLY A 35 1.71 2.86 9.01
N LEU A 36 1.82 3.61 10.11
CA LEU A 36 3.13 3.98 10.70
C LEU A 36 3.91 2.73 11.13
N GLU A 37 3.24 1.71 11.67
CA GLU A 37 3.89 0.46 12.11
C GLU A 37 4.61 -0.24 10.95
N LEU A 38 3.94 -0.40 9.80
CA LEU A 38 4.54 -0.96 8.59
C LEU A 38 5.72 -0.11 8.11
N PHE A 39 5.56 1.22 8.12
CA PHE A 39 6.62 2.14 7.69
C PHE A 39 7.83 2.12 8.64
N VAL A 40 7.63 1.99 9.94
CA VAL A 40 8.74 1.86 10.91
C VAL A 40 9.43 0.50 10.74
N ALA A 41 8.68 -0.56 10.48
CA ALA A 41 9.23 -1.91 10.31
C ALA A 41 10.04 -2.07 9.00
N THR A 42 9.55 -1.51 7.89
CA THR A 42 10.12 -1.72 6.53
C THR A 42 10.86 -0.50 5.99
N GLY A 43 10.69 0.65 6.64
CA GLY A 43 11.23 1.92 6.19
C GLY A 43 10.65 2.36 4.83
N PRO A 44 11.45 3.06 4.00
CA PRO A 44 10.99 3.56 2.71
C PRO A 44 10.85 2.46 1.63
N THR A 45 11.22 1.21 1.90
CA THR A 45 11.18 0.11 0.93
C THR A 45 9.75 -0.16 0.46
N ILE A 46 8.79 -0.19 1.38
CA ILE A 46 7.37 -0.38 1.03
C ILE A 46 6.84 0.72 0.10
N LEU A 47 7.29 1.96 0.30
CA LEU A 47 6.90 3.10 -0.55
C LEU A 47 7.48 2.96 -1.96
N LYS A 48 8.68 2.38 -2.11
CA LYS A 48 9.26 2.08 -3.43
C LYS A 48 8.42 1.06 -4.18
N HIS A 49 8.03 -0.03 -3.53
CA HIS A 49 7.17 -1.04 -4.15
C HIS A 49 5.83 -0.50 -4.62
N LEU A 50 5.19 0.35 -3.80
CA LEU A 50 3.95 1.03 -4.18
C LEU A 50 4.17 1.94 -5.41
N LYS A 51 5.27 2.69 -5.44
CA LYS A 51 5.61 3.61 -6.52
C LYS A 51 5.94 2.87 -7.83
N GLU A 52 6.70 1.78 -7.77
CA GLU A 52 7.03 0.91 -8.91
C GLU A 52 5.75 0.33 -9.54
N ARG A 53 4.77 -0.04 -8.71
CA ARG A 53 3.46 -0.53 -9.13
C ARG A 53 2.49 0.57 -9.56
N LYS A 54 2.94 1.82 -9.68
CA LYS A 54 2.14 3.01 -10.03
C LYS A 54 0.91 3.21 -9.13
N LYS A 55 1.01 2.81 -7.85
CA LYS A 55 -0.05 2.99 -6.86
C LYS A 55 0.10 4.32 -6.15
N ARG A 56 -1.04 4.94 -5.81
CA ARG A 56 -1.10 6.13 -4.96
C ARG A 56 -1.04 5.70 -3.51
N PHE A 57 -0.39 6.50 -2.66
CA PHE A 57 -0.29 6.20 -1.23
C PHE A 57 -0.18 7.47 -0.39
N PHE A 58 -0.55 7.36 0.89
CA PHE A 58 -0.25 8.37 1.92
C PHE A 58 0.07 7.69 3.25
N LEU A 59 0.82 8.38 4.10
CA LEU A 59 1.20 7.93 5.44
C LEU A 59 0.23 8.52 6.48
N THR A 60 -0.08 7.75 7.52
CA THR A 60 -0.84 8.24 8.69
C THR A 60 0.08 8.56 9.85
#